data_AF-A0A2E2G7E4-F1
#
_entry.id   AF-A0A2E2G7E4-F1
#
_cell.length_a   1.000
_cell.length_b   1.000
_cell.length_c   1.000
_cell.angle_alpha   90.00
_cell.angle_beta   90.00
_cell.angle_gamma   90.00
#
_symmetry.space_group_name_H-M   'P 1'
#
loop_
_entity.id
_entity.type
_entity.pdbx_description
1 polymer ?
#
loop_
_entity_poly.entity_id
_entity_poly.type
_entity_poly.pdbx_seq_one_letter_code
_entity_poly.pdbx_strand_id
1 'polypeptide(L)'
;MACGDGLAGLTGRAVTSPRWSVAGQTKSLAGTTTMLMVSFGVLLALSITGGSGANWTVALLLSVVATGLEQLSPAGIDNLSVPLVVGCLWGATLS
;
A
#
# COMPACT_ATOMS: atom_id res chain seq x y z
N MET A 1 2.05 -4.85 3.32
CA MET A 1 2.99 -4.14 4.21
C MET A 1 4.38 -4.68 3.97
N ALA A 2 4.89 -5.68 4.70
CA ALA A 2 6.29 -6.14 4.62
C ALA A 2 6.92 -6.23 3.20
N CYS A 3 6.24 -6.84 2.21
CA CYS A 3 6.75 -6.89 0.83
C CYS A 3 6.79 -5.51 0.14
N GLY A 4 5.78 -4.67 0.39
CA GLY A 4 5.69 -3.30 -0.12
C GLY A 4 6.82 -2.44 0.44
N ASP A 5 7.03 -2.46 1.76
CA ASP A 5 8.07 -1.66 2.43
C ASP A 5 9.47 -2.06 1.97
N GLY A 6 9.72 -3.37 1.85
CA GLY A 6 11.00 -3.90 1.36
C GLY A 6 11.30 -3.48 -0.07
N LEU A 7 10.31 -3.64 -0.98
CA LEU A 7 10.48 -3.25 -2.38
C LEU A 7 10.54 -1.73 -2.56
N ALA A 8 9.75 -0.96 -1.81
CA ALA A 8 9.75 0.51 -1.82
C ALA A 8 11.08 1.07 -1.29
N GLY A 9 11.68 0.43 -0.28
CA GLY A 9 13.00 0.79 0.24
C GLY A 9 14.12 0.55 -0.76
N LEU A 10 14.07 -0.56 -1.50
CA LEU A 10 15.03 -0.87 -2.56
C LEU A 10 14.88 0.08 -3.76
N THR A 11 13.66 0.20 -4.30
CA THR A 11 13.37 1.04 -5.47
C THR A 11 13.52 2.54 -5.18
N GLY A 12 13.13 3.02 -4.00
CA GLY A 12 13.29 4.43 -3.61
C GLY A 12 14.76 4.85 -3.44
N ARG A 13 15.66 3.91 -3.15
CA ARG A 13 17.11 4.11 -3.14
C ARG A 13 17.74 3.94 -4.52
N ALA A 14 17.25 2.98 -5.30
CA ALA A 14 17.80 2.66 -6.62
C ALA A 14 17.38 3.66 -7.72
N VAL A 15 16.20 4.26 -7.63
CA VAL A 15 15.66 5.17 -8.64
C VAL A 15 15.73 6.61 -8.14
N THR A 16 16.40 7.48 -8.89
CA THR A 16 16.36 8.93 -8.68
C THR A 16 14.96 9.45 -8.98
N SER A 17 14.24 9.84 -7.93
CA SER A 17 12.87 10.35 -8.02
C SER A 17 12.68 11.49 -7.01
N PRO A 18 11.65 12.35 -7.18
CA PRO A 18 11.33 13.38 -6.20
C PRO A 18 11.20 12.77 -4.80
N ARG A 19 11.89 13.37 -3.83
CA ARG A 19 11.86 12.96 -2.43
C ARG A 19 11.27 14.07 -1.58
N TRP A 20 10.54 13.71 -0.55
CA TRP A 20 10.00 14.63 0.44
C TRP A 20 10.15 14.02 1.84
N SER A 21 10.05 14.85 2.87
CA SER A 21 10.10 14.40 4.25
C SER A 21 8.72 14.58 4.88
N VAL A 22 8.15 13.51 5.41
CA VAL A 22 6.93 13.57 6.22
C VAL A 22 7.30 13.16 7.64
N ALA A 23 7.06 14.04 8.61
CA ALA A 23 7.29 13.76 10.03
C ALA A 23 8.70 13.17 10.34
N GLY A 24 9.74 13.66 9.65
CA GLY A 24 11.12 13.21 9.82
C GLY A 24 11.51 11.95 9.04
N GLN A 25 10.60 11.37 8.26
CA GLN A 25 10.85 10.22 7.39
C GLN A 25 10.98 10.66 5.93
N THR A 26 12.08 10.29 5.28
CA THR A 26 12.29 10.56 3.85
C THR A 26 11.51 9.56 3.00
N LYS A 27 10.55 10.06 2.23
CA LYS A 27 9.78 9.30 1.24
C LYS A 27 10.18 9.70 -0.18
N SER A 28 9.94 8.81 -1.13
CA SER A 28 10.31 9.01 -2.54
C SER A 28 9.16 8.60 -3.45
N LEU A 29 9.00 9.30 -4.57
CA LEU A 29 7.95 8.99 -5.54
C LEU A 29 8.10 7.56 -6.09
N ALA A 30 9.32 7.11 -6.33
CA ALA A 30 9.57 5.74 -6.79
C ALA A 30 9.13 4.70 -5.74
N GLY A 31 9.44 4.93 -4.47
CA GLY A 31 9.02 4.06 -3.37
C GLY A 31 7.50 4.02 -3.22
N THR A 32 6.82 5.18 -3.29
CA THR A 32 5.35 5.25 -3.17
C THR A 32 4.64 4.56 -4.33
N THR A 33 5.13 4.72 -5.55
CA THR A 33 4.56 4.04 -6.72
C THR A 33 4.77 2.53 -6.63
N THR A 34 5.94 2.10 -6.16
CA THR A 34 6.23 0.68 -5.94
C THR A 34 5.30 0.08 -4.89
N MET A 35 5.10 0.78 -3.78
CA MET A 35 4.21 0.37 -2.72
C MET A 35 2.75 0.22 -3.20
N LEU A 36 2.27 1.18 -4.01
CA LEU A 36 0.94 1.13 -4.62
C LEU A 36 0.78 -0.08 -5.55
N MET A 37 1.76 -0.32 -6.43
CA MET A 37 1.73 -1.44 -7.37
C MET A 37 1.77 -2.80 -6.68
N VAL A 38 2.63 -2.95 -5.67
CA VAL A 38 2.73 -4.19 -4.88
C VAL A 38 1.44 -4.44 -4.11
N SER A 39 0.89 -3.40 -3.47
CA SER A 39 -0.36 -3.52 -2.69
C SER A 39 -1.54 -3.86 -3.59
N PHE A 40 -1.64 -3.23 -4.77
CA PHE A 40 -2.65 -3.56 -5.76
C PHE A 40 -2.51 -5.01 -6.26
N GLY A 41 -1.29 -5.43 -6.61
CA GLY A 41 -1.04 -6.79 -7.07
C GLY A 41 -1.39 -7.86 -6.02
N VAL A 42 -1.08 -7.61 -4.75
CA VAL A 42 -1.45 -8.50 -3.65
C VAL A 42 -2.96 -8.56 -3.45
N LEU A 43 -3.66 -7.43 -3.45
CA LEU A 43 -5.12 -7.39 -3.33
C LEU A 43 -5.82 -8.07 -4.52
N LEU A 44 -5.28 -7.91 -5.73
CA LEU A 44 -5.79 -8.59 -6.91
C LEU A 44 -5.58 -10.11 -6.82
N ALA A 45 -4.40 -10.55 -6.39
CA ALA A 45 -4.11 -11.98 -6.16
C ALA A 45 -5.03 -12.57 -5.08
N LEU A 46 -5.32 -11.81 -4.02
CA LEU A 46 -6.28 -12.18 -2.98
C LEU A 46 -7.71 -12.25 -3.53
N SER A 47 -8.12 -11.33 -4.40
CA SER A 47 -9.44 -11.39 -5.07
C SER A 47 -9.61 -12.68 -5.88
N ILE A 48 -8.57 -13.02 -6.66
CA ILE A 48 -8.57 -14.19 -7.55
C ILE A 48 -8.57 -15.49 -6.74
N THR A 49 -7.71 -15.60 -5.73
CA THR A 49 -7.55 -16.82 -4.94
C THR A 49 -8.66 -17.00 -3.89
N GLY A 50 -9.19 -15.90 -3.34
CA GLY A 50 -10.26 -15.89 -2.35
C GLY A 50 -11.67 -16.05 -2.93
N GLY A 51 -11.81 -16.12 -4.27
CA GLY A 51 -13.10 -16.28 -4.94
C GLY A 51 -14.10 -15.14 -4.69
N SER A 52 -13.61 -14.00 -4.18
CA SER A 52 -14.44 -12.93 -3.63
C SER A 52 -15.14 -12.11 -4.72
N GLY A 53 -14.71 -12.24 -5.98
CA GLY A 53 -15.24 -11.44 -7.08
C GLY A 53 -14.98 -9.94 -6.93
N ALA A 54 -14.04 -9.56 -6.05
CA ALA A 54 -13.73 -8.15 -5.80
C ALA A 54 -13.28 -7.51 -7.11
N ASN A 55 -14.05 -6.54 -7.57
CA ASN A 55 -13.80 -5.80 -8.80
C ASN A 55 -12.39 -5.18 -8.72
N TRP A 56 -11.62 -5.23 -9.81
CA TRP A 56 -10.31 -4.58 -9.93
C TRP A 56 -10.34 -3.11 -9.48
N THR A 57 -11.49 -2.44 -9.61
CA THR A 57 -11.76 -1.10 -9.09
C THR A 57 -11.65 -1.00 -7.57
N VAL A 58 -12.19 -1.99 -6.83
CA VAL A 58 -12.12 -2.06 -5.36
C VAL A 58 -10.68 -2.30 -4.91
N ALA A 59 -9.96 -3.22 -5.57
CA ALA A 59 -8.55 -3.47 -5.28
C ALA A 59 -7.69 -2.22 -5.49
N LEU A 60 -7.99 -1.42 -6.52
CA LEU A 60 -7.28 -0.16 -6.80
C LEU A 60 -7.60 0.92 -5.77
N LEU A 61 -8.85 1.08 -5.37
CA LEU A 61 -9.24 2.02 -4.30
C LEU A 61 -8.54 1.67 -2.98
N LEU A 62 -8.53 0.39 -2.62
CA LEU A 62 -7.90 -0.09 -1.39
C LEU A 62 -6.38 0.07 -1.42
N SER A 63 -5.72 -0.13 -2.56
CA SER A 63 -4.28 0.10 -2.69
C SER A 63 -3.94 1.59 -2.58
N VAL A 64 -4.78 2.48 -3.10
CA VAL A 64 -4.63 3.94 -2.92
C VAL A 64 -4.79 4.32 -1.44
N VAL A 65 -5.81 3.81 -0.76
CA VAL A 65 -6.01 4.04 0.68
C VAL A 65 -4.82 3.52 1.49
N ALA A 66 -4.33 2.32 1.19
CA ALA A 66 -3.17 1.73 1.84
C ALA A 66 -1.92 2.62 1.68
N THR A 67 -1.65 3.05 0.45
CA THR A 67 -0.49 3.90 0.14
C THR A 67 -0.61 5.28 0.79
N GLY A 68 -1.82 5.85 0.83
CA GLY A 68 -2.10 7.14 1.47
C GLY A 68 -1.95 7.10 2.99
N LEU A 69 -2.49 6.08 3.64
CA LEU A 69 -2.31 5.87 5.08
C LEU A 69 -0.84 5.69 5.44
N GLU A 70 -0.08 4.98 4.62
CA GLU A 70 1.36 4.86 4.82
C GLU A 70 2.08 6.19 4.68
N GLN A 71 1.69 7.08 3.75
CA GLN A 71 2.25 8.44 3.68
C GLN A 71 2.01 9.24 4.96
N LEU A 72 0.88 9.02 5.62
CA LEU A 72 0.42 9.80 6.77
C LEU A 72 0.83 9.23 8.12
N SER A 73 1.40 8.02 8.17
CA SER A 73 1.77 7.35 9.43
C SER A 73 3.22 7.64 9.83
N PRO A 74 3.47 8.49 10.84
CA PRO A 74 4.79 8.60 11.44
C PRO A 74 5.12 7.37 12.29
N ALA A 75 6.42 7.04 12.37
CA ALA A 75 7.00 6.11 13.35
C ALA A 75 6.55 4.63 13.28
N GLY A 76 6.14 4.12 12.11
CA GLY A 76 5.88 2.68 11.95
C GLY A 76 4.50 2.21 12.39
N ILE A 77 3.57 3.16 12.67
CA ILE A 77 2.16 2.86 12.99
C ILE A 77 1.42 2.33 11.75
N ASP A 78 1.95 2.58 10.55
CA ASP A 78 1.48 2.06 9.25
C ASP A 78 1.37 0.53 9.25
N ASN A 79 2.34 -0.17 9.84
CA ASN A 79 2.37 -1.63 9.88
C ASN A 79 1.17 -2.27 10.61
N LEU A 80 0.49 -1.52 11.48
CA LEU A 80 -0.75 -1.97 12.13
C LEU A 80 -1.99 -1.32 11.54
N SER A 81 -1.95 0.00 11.33
CA SER A 81 -3.10 0.78 10.86
C SER A 81 -3.53 0.42 9.44
N VAL A 82 -2.58 0.20 8.53
CA VAL A 82 -2.89 -0.07 7.12
C VAL A 82 -3.53 -1.45 6.93
N PRO A 83 -3.01 -2.57 7.47
CA PRO A 83 -3.67 -3.86 7.36
C PRO A 83 -5.07 -3.87 7.99
N LEU A 84 -5.26 -3.20 9.14
CA LEU A 84 -6.54 -3.11 9.82
C LEU A 84 -7.58 -2.38 8.97
N VAL A 85 -7.25 -1.18 8.47
CA VAL A 85 -8.19 -0.38 7.67
C VAL A 85 -8.51 -1.07 6.35
N VAL A 86 -7.50 -1.59 5.64
CA VAL A 86 -7.69 -2.29 4.37
C VAL A 86 -8.51 -3.57 4.56
N GLY A 87 -8.22 -4.34 5.62
CA GLY A 87 -8.98 -5.56 5.93
C GLY A 87 -10.44 -5.28 6.30
N CYS A 88 -10.71 -4.22 7.06
CA CYS A 88 -12.07 -3.80 7.40
C CYS A 88 -12.85 -3.36 6.16
N LEU A 89 -12.24 -2.53 5.29
CA LEU A 89 -12.87 -2.10 4.04
C LEU A 89 -13.07 -3.26 3.05
N TRP A 90 -12.13 -4.21 2.99
CA TRP A 90 -12.28 -5.44 2.20
C TRP A 90 -13.49 -6.25 2.66
N GLY A 91 -13.64 -6.49 3.97
CA GLY A 91 -14.81 -7.18 4.52
C GLY A 91 -16.13 -6.44 4.26
N ALA A 92 -16.14 -5.12 4.37
CA ALA A 92 -17.32 -4.29 4.12
C ALA A 92 -17.72 -4.21 2.63
N THR A 93 -16.80 -4.45 1.71
CA THR A 93 -17.06 -4.38 0.25
C THR A 93 -17.39 -5.74 -0.37
N LEU A 94 -17.17 -6.83 0.37
CA LEU A 94 -17.42 -8.21 -0.04
C LEU A 94 -18.54 -8.90 0.74
N SER A 95 -19.19 -8.17 1.66
CA SER A 95 -20.43 -8.58 2.34
C SER A 95 -21.65 -8.18 1.53
#